data_AF-A0A3C1BM53-F1
#
_entry.id   AF-A0A3C1BM53-F1
#
_cell.length_a   1.000
_cell.length_b   1.000
_cell.length_c   1.000
_cell.angle_alpha   90.00
_cell.angle_beta   90.00
_cell.angle_gamma   90.00
#
_symmetry.space_group_name_H-M   'P 1'
#
loop_
_entity.id
_entity.type
_entity.pdbx_description
1 polymer ?
#
loop_
_entity_poly.entity_id
_entity_poly.type
_entity_poly.pdbx_seq_one_letter_code
_entity_poly.pdbx_strand_id
1 'polypeptide(L)' 'MIDKVLLALGLVLALEGAVYALFPTFLRRIVRQVDMVNDAQLRLGGLVALVAGVVLVWLVN' A
#
# COMPACT_ATOMS: atom_id res chain seq x y z
N MET A 1 -11.40 -16.29 14.05
CA MET A 1 -10.57 -16.29 12.83
C MET A 1 -11.05 -15.28 11.80
N ILE A 2 -12.35 -15.24 11.46
CA ILE A 2 -12.92 -14.29 10.48
C ILE A 2 -12.86 -12.84 10.98
N ASP A 3 -13.04 -12.62 12.28
CA ASP A 3 -12.92 -11.33 12.98
C ASP A 3 -11.59 -10.61 12.70
N LYS A 4 -10.46 -11.33 12.78
CA LYS A 4 -9.13 -10.77 12.49
C LYS A 4 -8.97 -10.37 11.02
N VAL A 5 -9.55 -11.15 10.10
CA VAL A 5 -9.53 -10.82 8.66
C VAL A 5 -10.35 -9.57 8.38
N LEU A 6 -11.55 -9.48 8.97
CA LEU A 6 -12.40 -8.30 8.84
C LEU A 6 -11.75 -7.06 9.45
N LEU A 7 -11.06 -7.19 10.58
CA LEU A 7 -10.31 -6.10 11.20
C LEU A 7 -9.16 -5.63 10.30
N ALA A 8 -8.33 -6.54 9.80
CA ALA A 8 -7.23 -6.20 8.91
C ALA A 8 -7.74 -5.51 7.63
N LEU A 9 -8.82 -6.02 7.03
CA LEU A 9 -9.47 -5.41 5.87
C LEU A 9 -10.00 -4.01 6.19
N GLY A 10 -10.68 -3.85 7.32
CA GLY A 10 -11.21 -2.56 7.78
C GLY A 10 -10.10 -1.52 7.99
N LEU A 11 -8.97 -1.93 8.58
CA LEU A 11 -7.81 -1.05 8.77
C LEU A 11 -7.17 -0.63 7.45
N VAL A 12 -6.99 -1.56 6.50
CA VAL A 12 -6.48 -1.22 5.16
C VAL A 12 -7.39 -0.24 4.45
N LEU A 13 -8.71 -0.48 4.45
CA LEU A 13 -9.67 0.42 3.82
C LEU A 13 -9.73 1.79 4.50
N ALA A 14 -9.64 1.84 5.83
CA ALA A 14 -9.62 3.10 6.57
C ALA A 14 -8.36 3.91 6.27
N LEU A 15 -7.19 3.25 6.24
CA LEU A 15 -5.92 3.91 5.93
C LEU A 15 -5.90 4.44 4.50
N GLU A 16 -6.23 3.59 3.52
CA GLU A 16 -6.34 3.97 2.11
C GLU A 16 -7.35 5.14 1.93
N GLY A 17 -8.55 4.99 2.51
CA GLY A 17 -9.61 6.00 2.51
C GLY A 17 -9.16 7.35 3.11
N ALA A 18 -8.39 7.32 4.20
CA ALA A 18 -7.84 8.53 4.81
C ALA A 18 -6.86 9.24 3.86
N VAL A 19 -6.02 8.51 3.13
CA VAL A 19 -5.11 9.11 2.13
C VAL A 19 -5.91 9.74 0.99
N TYR A 20 -6.97 9.07 0.50
CA TYR A 20 -7.87 9.64 -0.52
C TYR A 20 -8.57 10.92 -0.04
N ALA A 21 -9.04 10.95 1.21
CA ALA A 21 -9.80 12.07 1.76
C ALA A 21 -8.90 13.27 2.15
N LEU A 22 -7.74 13.01 2.77
CA LEU A 22 -6.85 14.05 3.29
C LEU A 22 -5.89 14.59 2.23
N PHE A 23 -5.41 13.74 1.33
CA PHE A 23 -4.35 14.09 0.37
C PHE A 23 -4.68 13.71 -1.08
N PRO A 24 -5.83 14.14 -1.64
CA PRO A 24 -6.26 13.75 -2.98
C PRO A 24 -5.30 14.21 -4.09
N THR A 25 -4.68 15.38 -3.94
CA THR A 25 -3.75 15.94 -4.93
C THR A 25 -2.44 15.15 -4.98
N PHE A 26 -1.98 14.65 -3.82
CA PHE A 26 -0.77 13.83 -3.73
C PHE A 26 -0.93 12.51 -4.50
N LEU A 27 -2.05 11.81 -4.28
CA LEU A 27 -2.36 10.58 -5.01
C LEU A 27 -2.45 10.79 -6.52
N ARG A 28 -3.13 11.85 -6.96
CA ARG A 28 -3.21 12.19 -8.40
C ARG A 28 -1.83 12.42 -9.02
N ARG A 29 -0.89 13.01 -8.26
CA ARG A 29 0.49 13.20 -8.72
C ARG A 29 1.23 11.87 -8.84
N ILE A 30 1.11 10.99 -7.85
CA ILE A 30 1.73 9.65 -7.90
C ILE A 30 1.21 8.88 -9.12
N VAL A 31 -0.10 8.83 -9.32
CA VAL A 31 -0.71 8.11 -10.45
C VAL A 31 -0.16 8.60 -11.79
N ARG A 32 -0.03 9.92 -11.99
CA ARG A 32 0.58 10.48 -13.21
C ARG A 32 2.06 10.13 -13.38
N GLN A 33 2.78 9.94 -12.28
CA GLN A 33 4.18 9.56 -12.32
C GLN A 33 4.35 8.07 -12.66
N VAL A 34 3.36 7.22 -12.35
CA VAL A 34 3.41 5.78 -12.69
C VAL A 34 3.56 5.58 -14.20
N ASP A 35 2.90 6.39 -15.03
CA ASP A 35 3.01 6.31 -16.50
C ASP A 35 4.43 6.61 -17.01
N MET A 36 5.27 7.27 -16.22
CA MET A 36 6.66 7.57 -16.57
C MET A 36 7.65 6.49 -16.11
N VAL A 37 7.19 5.54 -15.30
CA VAL A 37 7.99 4.45 -14.72
C VAL A 37 7.78 3.20 -15.57
N ASN A 38 8.87 2.51 -15.94
CA ASN A 38 8.74 1.26 -16.69
C ASN A 38 8.28 0.10 -15.79
N ASP A 39 7.73 -0.95 -16.39
CA ASP A 39 7.20 -2.10 -15.64
C ASP A 39 8.23 -2.78 -14.74
N ALA A 40 9.52 -2.78 -15.13
CA ALA A 40 10.57 -3.41 -14.33
C ALA A 40 10.80 -2.66 -13.00
N GLN A 41 10.81 -1.33 -13.05
CA GLN A 41 10.92 -0.48 -11.87
C GLN A 41 9.67 -0.61 -10.99
N LEU A 42 8.48 -0.66 -11.58
CA LEU A 42 7.24 -0.84 -10.82
C LEU A 42 7.21 -2.21 -10.11
N ARG A 43 7.64 -3.28 -10.80
CA ARG A 43 7.77 -4.63 -10.20
C ARG A 43 8.77 -4.66 -9.05
N LEU A 44 9.94 -4.04 -9.22
CA LEU A 44 10.96 -3.97 -8.16
C LEU A 44 10.44 -3.18 -6.95
N GLY A 45 9.80 -2.02 -7.17
CA GLY A 45 9.20 -1.24 -6.10
C GLY A 45 8.14 -2.03 -5.32
N GLY A 46 7.26 -2.73 -6.04
CA GLY A 46 6.27 -3.62 -5.44
C GLY A 46 6.89 -4.78 -4.67
N LEU A 47 7.94 -5.41 -5.20
CA LEU A 47 8.65 -6.50 -4.53
C LEU A 47 9.32 -6.03 -3.23
N VAL A 48 9.97 -4.86 -3.25
CA VAL A 48 10.59 -4.27 -2.05
C VAL A 48 9.52 -3.98 -0.99
N ALA A 49 8.39 -3.38 -1.37
CA ALA A 49 7.29 -3.12 -0.45
C ALA A 49 6.70 -4.41 0.14
N LEU A 50 6.53 -5.45 -0.68
CA LEU A 50 6.05 -6.76 -0.23
C LEU A 50 7.02 -7.40 0.77
N VAL A 51 8.31 -7.45 0.45
CA VAL A 51 9.34 -8.03 1.33
C VAL A 51 9.42 -7.28 2.64
N ALA A 52 9.41 -5.93 2.60
CA ALA A 52 9.40 -5.12 3.80
C ALA A 52 8.15 -5.39 4.67
N GLY A 53 6.97 -5.51 4.05
CA GLY A 53 5.73 -5.85 4.75
C GLY A 53 5.79 -7.23 5.43
N VAL A 54 6.31 -8.25 4.74
CA VAL A 54 6.49 -9.59 5.31
C VAL A 54 7.49 -9.57 6.48
N VAL A 55 8.62 -8.88 6.34
CA VAL A 55 9.61 -8.74 7.41
C VAL A 55 9.02 -8.02 8.63
N LEU A 56 8.23 -6.96 8.42
CA LEU A 56 7.57 -6.25 9.52
C LEU A 56 6.58 -7.14 10.27
N VAL A 57 5.76 -7.91 9.55
CA VAL A 57 4.84 -8.87 10.18
C VAL A 57 5.62 -9.92 10.97
N TRP A 58 6.73 -10.44 10.42
CA TRP A 58 7.59 -11.41 11.11
C TRP A 58 8.28 -10.85 12.36
N LEU A 59 8.65 -9.57 12.38
CA LEU A 59 9.28 -8.95 13.55
C LEU A 59 8.29 -8.64 14.68
N VAL A 60 7.04 -8.32 14.33
CA VAL A 60 6.01 -7.93 15.31
C VAL A 60 5.29 -9.14 15.91
N ASN A 61 5.28 -10.28 15.21
CA ASN A 61 4.61 -11.52 15.61
C ASN A 61 5.60 -12.59 16.07
#